data_AF-A0A7S2W6V9-F1
#
_entry.id   AF-A0A7S2W6V9-F1
#
_cell.length_a   1.000
_cell.length_b   1.000
_cell.length_c   1.000
_cell.angle_alpha   90.00
_cell.angle_beta   90.00
_cell.angle_gamma   90.00
#
_symmetry.space_group_name_H-M   'P 1'
#
loop_
_entity.id
_entity.type
_entity.pdbx_description
1 polymer ?
#
loop_
_entity_poly.entity_id
_entity_poly.type
_entity_poly.pdbx_seq_one_letter_code
_entity_poly.pdbx_strand_id
1 'polypeptide(L)'
;AIDAMFYRQVNEQLDILTGAWGAIERINATPLPYVYVVHLRTFLILYLAFRHVESVARNGWASLPLLFFESWSLLGIEAAAVECERPFQWQNNHLPLGKMCVTVSQNVAHTLHNFGYN
;
A
#
# COMPACT_ATOMS: atom_id res chain seq x y z
N ALA A 1 -11.88 35.90 27.37
CA ALA A 1 -10.75 34.94 27.31
C ALA A 1 -11.31 33.61 26.87
N ILE A 2 -10.66 32.91 25.93
CA ILE A 2 -11.04 31.53 25.60
C ILE A 2 -10.93 30.71 26.89
N ASP A 3 -11.98 29.99 27.24
CA ASP A 3 -12.02 29.22 28.48
C ASP A 3 -10.96 28.10 28.46
N ALA A 4 -10.30 27.86 29.59
CA ALA A 4 -9.21 26.89 29.69
C ALA A 4 -9.68 25.46 29.36
N MET A 5 -10.96 25.16 29.61
CA MET A 5 -11.58 23.88 29.27
C MET A 5 -11.70 23.70 27.74
N PHE A 6 -12.16 24.74 27.03
CA PHE A 6 -12.25 24.71 25.57
C PHE A 6 -10.89 24.54 24.89
N TYR A 7 -9.85 25.23 25.39
CA TYR A 7 -8.50 25.10 24.86
C TYR A 7 -7.98 23.66 24.98
N ARG A 8 -8.22 22.99 26.11
CA ARG A 8 -7.85 21.59 26.31
C ARG A 8 -8.55 20.66 25.32
N GLN A 9 -9.85 20.84 25.11
CA GLN A 9 -10.62 19.98 24.22
C GLN A 9 -10.17 20.12 22.75
N VAL A 10 -9.83 21.33 22.30
CA VAL A 10 -9.24 21.53 20.97
C VAL A 10 -7.87 20.85 20.87
N ASN A 11 -7.02 21.00 21.89
CA ASN A 11 -5.69 20.39 21.90
C ASN A 11 -5.78 18.85 21.85
N GLU A 12 -6.71 18.24 22.57
CA GLU A 12 -6.95 16.79 22.52
C GLU A 12 -7.34 16.31 21.11
N GLN A 13 -8.19 17.04 20.39
CA GLN A 13 -8.54 16.69 19.00
C GLN A 13 -7.35 16.86 18.03
N LEU A 14 -6.51 17.88 18.25
CA LEU A 14 -5.27 18.08 17.48
C LEU A 14 -4.26 16.96 17.75
N ASP A 15 -4.13 16.51 18.99
CA ASP A 15 -3.25 15.39 19.36
C ASP A 15 -3.70 14.09 18.67
N ILE A 16 -5.01 13.85 18.54
CA ILE A 16 -5.55 12.72 17.78
C ILE A 16 -5.18 12.82 16.30
N LEU A 17 -5.37 13.99 15.68
CA LEU A 17 -5.06 14.20 14.25
C LEU A 17 -3.57 14.04 13.96
N THR A 18 -2.71 14.64 14.78
CA THR A 18 -1.25 14.53 14.66
C THR A 18 -0.78 13.09 14.92
N GLY A 19 -1.39 12.39 15.87
CA GLY A 19 -1.14 10.97 16.09
C GLY A 19 -1.48 10.10 14.87
N ALA A 20 -2.64 10.35 14.24
CA ALA A 20 -3.05 9.65 13.02
C ALA A 20 -2.12 9.96 11.84
N TRP A 21 -1.73 11.23 11.66
CA TRP A 21 -0.77 11.65 10.64
C TRP A 21 0.60 10.97 10.82
N GLY A 22 1.12 10.97 12.05
CA GLY A 22 2.38 10.29 12.37
C GLY A 22 2.31 8.77 12.16
N ALA A 23 1.14 8.15 12.33
CA ALA A 23 0.95 6.74 11.99
C ALA A 23 1.05 6.50 10.48
N ILE A 24 0.44 7.36 9.66
CA ILE A 24 0.54 7.29 8.19
C ILE A 24 1.99 7.50 7.73
N GLU A 25 2.68 8.48 8.31
CA GLU A 25 4.09 8.74 8.01
C GLU A 25 4.98 7.55 8.33
N ARG A 26 4.79 6.89 9.48
CA ARG A 26 5.53 5.65 9.81
C ARG A 26 5.27 4.54 8.80
N ILE A 27 4.01 4.28 8.43
CA ILE A 27 3.67 3.24 7.44
C ILE A 27 4.34 3.55 6.10
N ASN A 28 4.32 4.82 5.68
CA ASN A 28 4.95 5.24 4.43
C ASN A 28 6.49 5.24 4.49
N ALA A 29 7.06 5.50 5.67
CA ALA A 29 8.50 5.59 5.90
C ALA A 29 9.17 4.25 6.24
N THR A 30 8.40 3.15 6.32
CA THR A 30 8.93 1.79 6.51
C THR A 30 8.85 0.95 5.23
N PRO A 31 9.50 1.35 4.11
CA PRO A 31 9.63 0.44 2.98
C PRO A 31 10.56 -0.72 3.36
N LEU A 32 10.39 -1.87 2.69
CA LEU A 32 11.32 -2.97 2.84
C LEU A 32 12.74 -2.54 2.45
N PRO A 33 13.78 -3.07 3.12
CA PRO A 33 15.15 -2.80 2.75
C PRO A 33 15.41 -3.12 1.27
N TYR A 34 16.00 -2.19 0.54
CA TYR A 34 16.24 -2.34 -0.91
C TYR A 34 16.97 -3.65 -1.26
N VAL A 35 17.97 -4.01 -0.46
CA VAL A 35 18.76 -5.24 -0.61
C VAL A 35 17.87 -6.48 -0.54
N TYR A 36 16.89 -6.50 0.36
CA TYR A 36 15.94 -7.62 0.49
C TYR A 36 15.12 -7.80 -0.79
N VAL A 37 14.52 -6.71 -1.30
CA VAL A 37 13.69 -6.74 -2.52
C VAL A 37 14.50 -7.21 -3.74
N VAL A 38 15.73 -6.72 -3.89
CA VAL A 38 16.62 -7.13 -4.99
C VAL A 38 16.99 -8.62 -4.89
N HIS A 39 17.34 -9.10 -3.69
CA HIS A 39 17.65 -10.52 -3.50
C HIS A 39 16.44 -11.42 -3.76
N LEU A 40 15.26 -11.03 -3.28
CA LEU A 40 14.01 -11.76 -3.50
C LEU A 40 13.73 -11.89 -5.01
N ARG A 41 13.78 -10.78 -5.75
CA ARG A 41 13.55 -10.77 -7.20
C ARG A 41 14.57 -11.62 -7.95
N THR A 42 15.85 -11.47 -7.62
CA THR A 42 16.92 -12.25 -8.28
C THR A 42 16.77 -13.74 -8.00
N PHE A 43 16.48 -14.10 -6.76
CA PHE A 43 16.23 -15.48 -6.37
C PHE A 43 15.01 -16.07 -7.08
N LEU A 44 13.92 -15.33 -7.21
CA LEU A 44 12.72 -15.75 -7.93
C LEU A 44 13.02 -16.03 -9.41
N ILE A 45 13.75 -15.14 -10.07
CA ILE A 45 14.13 -15.32 -11.48
C ILE A 45 15.02 -16.56 -11.66
N LEU A 46 16.01 -16.75 -10.77
CA LEU A 46 16.86 -17.93 -10.80
C LEU A 46 16.06 -19.21 -10.56
N TYR A 47 15.15 -19.21 -9.57
CA TYR A 47 14.28 -20.33 -9.28
C TYR A 47 13.45 -20.73 -10.50
N LEU A 48 12.80 -19.76 -11.15
CA LEU A 48 12.04 -20.01 -12.38
C LEU A 48 12.94 -20.59 -13.48
N ALA A 49 14.11 -20.01 -13.72
CA ALA A 49 15.05 -20.50 -14.73
C ALA A 49 15.47 -21.97 -14.48
N PHE A 50 15.85 -22.31 -13.24
CA PHE A 50 16.18 -23.68 -12.87
C PHE A 50 14.99 -24.62 -13.06
N ARG A 51 13.78 -24.17 -12.69
CA ARG A 51 12.55 -24.94 -12.83
C ARG A 51 12.22 -25.27 -14.28
N HIS A 52 12.39 -24.30 -15.19
CA HIS A 52 12.22 -24.51 -16.63
C HIS A 52 13.20 -25.54 -17.18
N VAL A 53 14.49 -25.42 -16.85
CA VAL A 53 15.54 -26.36 -17.32
C VAL A 53 15.26 -27.78 -16.82
N GLU A 54 14.92 -27.94 -15.54
CA GLU A 54 14.61 -29.24 -14.93
C GLU A 54 13.39 -29.89 -15.60
N SER A 55 12.32 -29.13 -15.82
CA SER A 55 11.08 -29.66 -16.38
C SER A 55 11.22 -30.03 -17.86
N VAL A 56 11.94 -29.24 -18.66
CA VAL A 56 12.23 -29.58 -20.07
C VAL A 56 13.12 -30.83 -20.16
N ALA A 57 14.09 -30.98 -19.27
CA ALA A 57 14.94 -32.18 -19.23
C ALA A 57 14.16 -33.46 -18.90
N ARG A 58 13.11 -33.37 -18.06
CA ARG A 58 12.30 -34.53 -17.64
C ARG A 58 11.12 -34.85 -18.56
N ASN A 59 10.38 -33.82 -18.97
CA ASN A 59 9.09 -33.97 -19.66
C ASN A 59 9.14 -33.51 -21.14
N GLY A 60 10.31 -33.07 -21.61
CA GLY A 60 10.46 -32.48 -22.93
C GLY A 60 9.68 -31.17 -23.07
N TRP A 61 9.42 -30.77 -24.32
CA TRP A 61 8.76 -29.51 -24.65
C TRP A 61 7.24 -29.49 -24.36
N ALA A 62 6.65 -30.64 -24.01
CA ALA A 62 5.22 -30.75 -23.71
C ALA A 62 4.81 -30.00 -22.42
N SER A 63 5.75 -29.78 -21.49
CA SER A 63 5.49 -29.06 -20.23
C SER A 63 5.50 -27.54 -20.36
N LEU A 64 5.87 -27.01 -21.54
CA LEU A 64 6.06 -25.59 -21.76
C LEU A 64 4.84 -24.71 -21.42
N PRO A 65 3.59 -25.08 -21.78
CA PRO A 65 2.42 -24.27 -21.42
C PRO A 65 2.22 -24.14 -19.91
N LEU A 66 2.44 -25.23 -19.18
CA LEU A 66 2.29 -25.25 -17.72
C LEU A 66 3.37 -24.39 -17.04
N LEU A 67 4.60 -24.44 -17.54
CA LEU A 67 5.71 -23.64 -17.02
C LEU A 67 5.55 -22.14 -17.28
N PHE A 68 4.97 -21.77 -18.43
CA PHE A 68 4.59 -20.38 -18.70
C PHE A 68 3.54 -19.88 -17.72
N PHE A 69 2.52 -20.70 -17.44
CA PHE A 69 1.49 -20.37 -16.46
C PHE A 69 2.07 -20.22 -15.04
N GLU A 70 2.94 -21.14 -14.62
CA GLU A 70 3.64 -21.08 -13.32
C GLU A 70 4.47 -19.79 -13.19
N SER A 71 5.23 -19.45 -14.23
CA SER A 71 6.06 -18.25 -14.25
C SER A 71 5.24 -16.97 -14.22
N TRP A 72 4.18 -16.91 -15.03
CA TRP A 72 3.26 -15.78 -15.05
C TRP A 72 2.60 -15.57 -13.68
N SER A 73 2.20 -16.65 -13.02
CA SER A 73 1.61 -16.58 -11.68
C SER A 73 2.60 -16.04 -10.65
N LEU A 74 3.81 -16.60 -10.58
CA LEU A 74 4.82 -16.20 -9.58
C LEU A 74 5.35 -14.78 -9.80
N LEU A 75 5.60 -14.39 -11.05
CA LEU A 75 5.99 -13.02 -11.39
C LEU A 75 4.85 -12.03 -11.17
N GLY A 76 3.60 -12.43 -11.44
CA GLY A 76 2.42 -11.63 -11.15
C GLY A 76 2.26 -11.36 -9.66
N ILE A 77 2.50 -12.36 -8.82
CA ILE A 77 2.47 -12.22 -7.36
C ILE A 77 3.58 -11.29 -6.88
N GLU A 78 4.80 -11.41 -7.41
CA GLU A 78 5.92 -10.49 -7.07
C GLU A 78 5.58 -9.04 -7.42
N ALA A 79 5.04 -8.80 -8.61
CA ALA A 79 4.65 -7.47 -9.05
C ALA A 79 3.54 -6.88 -8.16
N ALA A 80 2.55 -7.69 -7.80
CA ALA A 80 1.48 -7.30 -6.88
C ALA A 80 2.02 -7.00 -5.47
N ALA A 81 3.00 -7.77 -4.97
CA ALA A 81 3.62 -7.54 -3.67
C ALA A 81 4.34 -6.18 -3.63
N VAL A 82 5.10 -5.83 -4.68
CA VAL A 82 5.77 -4.53 -4.79
C VAL A 82 4.78 -3.37 -4.78
N GLU A 83 3.62 -3.54 -5.40
CA GLU A 83 2.57 -2.52 -5.40
C GLU A 83 1.93 -2.38 -4.00
N CYS A 84 1.64 -3.50 -3.34
CA CYS A 84 1.10 -3.55 -1.98
C CYS A 84 2.04 -2.92 -0.92
N GLU A 85 3.36 -2.95 -1.14
CA GLU A 85 4.33 -2.34 -0.23
C GLU A 85 4.28 -0.80 -0.21
N ARG A 86 3.67 -0.16 -1.22
CA ARG A 86 3.65 1.31 -1.36
C ARG A 86 2.23 1.85 -1.44
N PRO A 87 1.41 1.72 -0.39
CA PRO A 87 -0.04 1.94 -0.46
C PRO A 87 -0.49 3.38 -0.79
N PHE A 88 0.38 4.38 -0.61
CA PHE A 88 0.04 5.81 -0.69
C PHE A 88 0.49 6.53 -1.97
N GLN A 89 0.95 5.80 -2.99
CA GLN A 89 1.27 6.39 -4.30
C GLN A 89 0.00 6.74 -5.11
N TRP A 90 0.21 7.50 -6.19
CA TRP A 90 -0.84 7.97 -7.10
C TRP A 90 -1.08 7.01 -8.27
N GLN A 91 -1.32 5.73 -7.98
CA GLN A 91 -1.62 4.71 -8.99
C GLN A 91 -3.00 4.08 -8.75
N ASN A 92 -3.55 3.40 -9.76
CA ASN A 92 -4.93 2.92 -9.74
C ASN A 92 -5.21 1.89 -8.63
N ASN A 93 -4.23 1.06 -8.27
CA ASN A 93 -4.39 0.00 -7.28
C ASN A 93 -4.11 0.47 -5.83
N HIS A 94 -3.90 1.77 -5.64
CA HIS A 94 -3.50 2.35 -4.36
C HIS A 94 -4.66 3.02 -3.65
N LEU A 95 -4.45 3.44 -2.40
CA LEU A 95 -5.49 4.10 -1.62
C LEU A 95 -5.93 5.40 -2.32
N PRO A 96 -7.24 5.63 -2.50
CA PRO A 96 -7.74 6.82 -3.17
C PRO A 96 -7.73 8.04 -2.23
N LEU A 97 -6.54 8.50 -1.85
CA LEU A 97 -6.33 9.61 -0.91
C LEU A 97 -7.11 10.85 -1.31
N GLY A 98 -7.13 11.19 -2.60
CA GLY A 98 -7.92 12.32 -3.11
C GLY A 98 -9.42 12.19 -2.79
N LYS A 99 -10.01 10.99 -2.97
CA LYS A 99 -11.42 10.75 -2.61
C LYS A 99 -11.63 10.83 -1.10
N MET A 100 -10.71 10.28 -0.31
CA MET A 100 -10.77 10.36 1.16
C MET A 100 -10.73 11.82 1.64
N CYS A 101 -9.85 12.65 1.08
CA CYS A 101 -9.78 14.09 1.39
C CYS A 101 -11.07 14.82 1.03
N VAL A 102 -11.69 14.49 -0.11
CA VAL A 102 -12.99 15.06 -0.50
C VAL A 102 -14.10 14.64 0.49
N THR A 103 -14.14 13.39 0.91
CA THR A 103 -15.09 12.93 1.94
C THR A 103 -14.91 13.70 3.25
N VAL A 104 -13.66 13.89 3.69
CA VAL A 104 -13.36 14.65 4.93
C VAL A 104 -13.80 16.11 4.78
N SER A 105 -13.53 16.77 3.65
CA SER A 105 -13.93 18.16 3.45
C SER A 105 -15.44 18.34 3.42
N GLN A 106 -16.17 17.39 2.81
CA GLN A 106 -17.63 17.36 2.81
C GLN A 106 -18.19 17.17 4.23
N ASN A 107 -17.60 16.28 5.02
CA ASN A 107 -18.02 16.05 6.41
C ASN A 107 -17.82 17.31 7.27
N VAL A 108 -16.69 18.00 7.12
CA VAL A 108 -16.43 19.26 7.82
C VAL A 108 -17.41 20.34 7.37
N ALA A 109 -17.64 20.49 6.06
CA ALA A 109 -18.59 21.46 5.53
C ALA A 109 -20.02 21.21 6.03
N HIS A 110 -20.47 19.95 6.04
CA HIS A 110 -21.78 19.57 6.57
C HIS A 110 -21.90 19.84 8.08
N THR A 111 -20.84 19.57 8.84
CA THR A 111 -20.80 19.86 10.28
C THR A 111 -20.90 21.36 10.54
N LEU A 112 -20.12 22.18 9.82
CA LEU A 112 -20.17 23.64 9.92
C LEU A 112 -21.53 24.22 9.52
N HIS A 113 -22.15 23.68 8.47
CA HIS A 113 -23.50 24.05 8.06
C HIS A 113 -24.50 23.76 9.18
N ASN A 114 -24.51 22.57 9.75
CA ASN A 114 -25.41 22.22 10.87
C ASN A 114 -25.21 23.08 12.13
N PHE A 115 -24.00 23.59 12.38
CA PHE A 115 -23.75 24.54 13.46
C PHE A 115 -24.28 25.95 13.17
N GLY A 116 -24.44 26.35 11.91
CA GLY A 116 -24.98 27.66 11.52
C GLY A 116 -26.51 27.73 11.44
N TYR A 117 -27.20 26.58 11.51
CA TYR A 117 -28.68 26.47 11.53
C TYR A 117 -29.26 26.18 12.93
N ASN A 118 -28.41 26.07 13.95
CA ASN A 118 -28.78 26.08 15.38
C ASN A 118 -28.31 27.39 16.03
#